data_AF-A0A8J3FB62-F1
#
_entry.id   AF-A0A8J3FB62-F1
#
_cell.length_a   1.000
_cell.length_b   1.000
_cell.length_c   1.000
_cell.angle_alpha   90.00
_cell.angle_beta   90.00
_cell.angle_gamma   90.00
#
_symmetry.space_group_name_H-M   'P 1'
#
loop_
_entity.id
_entity.type
_entity.pdbx_description
1 polymer ?
#
loop_
_entity_poly.entity_id
_entity_poly.type
_entity_poly.pdbx_seq_one_letter_code
_entity_poly.pdbx_strand_id
1 'polypeptide(L)'
;MAFRIGSTDRYAGGWVANGTRTTTHPSADPAIVQLDRAVDTGFSPPGSGGDVYNGRYVSVFGRGATCTDQAEINCRSRYPGYARMRVTGTNGRDHRGGAAVEATHHDGVAAGGDSGGPMFARGKQVGAASTSDRKSYVAYTNITRYRSWIRGIAGV
;
A
#
# COMPACT_ATOMS: atom_id res chain seq x y z
N MET A 1 12.58 0.92 14.21
CA MET A 1 11.22 0.51 13.81
C MET A 1 11.23 -0.99 13.55
N ALA A 2 10.25 -1.76 14.02
CA ALA A 2 10.15 -3.20 13.75
C ALA A 2 9.03 -3.49 12.73
N PHE A 3 9.26 -4.46 11.85
CA PHE A 3 8.34 -4.94 10.84
C PHE A 3 8.00 -6.41 11.11
N ARG A 4 6.72 -6.77 10.99
CA ARG A 4 6.26 -8.15 11.00
C ARG A 4 5.87 -8.56 9.58
N ILE A 5 6.61 -9.51 9.01
CA ILE A 5 6.55 -9.88 7.59
C ILE A 5 5.97 -11.28 7.45
N GLY A 6 5.05 -11.48 6.50
CA GLY A 6 4.41 -12.78 6.25
C GLY A 6 3.40 -13.21 7.32
N SER A 7 2.90 -12.29 8.15
CA SER A 7 1.86 -12.60 9.14
C SER A 7 0.47 -12.10 8.75
N THR A 8 -0.54 -12.93 8.97
CA THR A 8 -1.97 -12.57 8.96
C THR A 8 -2.48 -12.13 10.34
N ASP A 9 -1.75 -12.36 11.42
CA ASP A 9 -2.08 -11.83 12.75
C ASP A 9 -1.23 -10.59 13.06
N ARG A 10 -1.86 -9.53 13.53
CA ARG A 10 -1.17 -8.29 13.91
C ARG A 10 -0.20 -8.48 15.08
N TYR A 11 -0.49 -9.41 15.99
CA TYR A 11 0.26 -9.59 17.24
C TYR A 11 1.18 -10.81 17.24
N ALA A 12 0.94 -11.78 16.36
CA ALA A 12 1.66 -13.05 16.33
C ALA A 12 2.06 -13.46 14.90
N GLY A 13 2.87 -14.51 14.77
CA GLY A 13 3.27 -15.09 13.48
C GLY A 13 4.23 -14.23 12.64
N GLY A 14 4.69 -14.80 11.53
CA GLY A 14 5.63 -14.17 10.60
C GLY A 14 7.02 -13.90 11.19
N TRP A 15 7.84 -13.23 10.39
CA TRP A 15 9.21 -12.84 10.75
C TRP A 15 9.23 -11.42 11.29
N VAL A 16 9.97 -11.19 12.38
CA VAL A 16 10.19 -9.83 12.91
C VAL A 16 11.58 -9.35 12.54
N ALA A 17 11.69 -8.27 11.77
CA ALA A 17 12.95 -7.64 11.38
C ALA A 17 12.90 -6.14 11.67
N ASN A 18 14.04 -5.51 11.97
CA ASN A 18 14.09 -4.07 12.23
C ASN A 18 14.43 -3.31 10.96
N GLY A 19 13.82 -2.14 10.77
CA GLY A 19 14.25 -1.18 9.77
C GLY A 19 15.52 -0.46 10.23
N THR A 20 16.58 -0.51 9.43
CA THR A 20 17.88 0.13 9.69
C THR A 20 18.06 1.42 8.92
N ARG A 21 17.44 1.54 7.74
CA ARG A 21 17.51 2.73 6.90
C ARG A 21 16.19 2.96 6.17
N THR A 22 15.72 4.21 6.18
CA THR A 22 14.55 4.65 5.42
C THR A 22 14.99 5.63 4.35
N THR A 23 14.61 5.38 3.09
CA THR A 23 14.84 6.29 1.96
C THR A 23 13.49 6.75 1.43
N THR A 24 13.16 8.03 1.63
CA THR A 24 11.94 8.65 1.10
C THR A 24 12.19 9.22 -0.30
N HIS A 25 11.20 9.12 -1.18
CA HIS A 25 11.27 9.84 -2.46
C HIS A 25 11.26 11.36 -2.20
N PRO A 26 12.04 12.16 -2.96
CA PRO A 26 12.17 13.59 -2.71
C PRO A 26 10.88 14.39 -2.99
N SER A 27 10.02 13.92 -3.89
CA SER A 27 8.84 14.67 -4.39
C SER A 27 7.55 13.85 -4.51
N ALA A 28 7.53 12.64 -3.98
CA ALA A 28 6.37 11.75 -4.04
C ALA A 28 6.26 11.01 -2.71
N ASP A 29 5.12 10.36 -2.48
CA ASP A 29 4.81 9.67 -1.22
C ASP A 29 5.12 8.15 -1.18
N PRO A 30 6.24 7.64 -1.74
CA PRO A 30 6.77 6.34 -1.35
C PRO A 30 8.05 6.45 -0.52
N ALA A 31 8.26 5.44 0.34
CA ALA A 31 9.50 5.22 1.07
C ALA A 31 9.93 3.75 0.94
N ILE A 32 11.24 3.52 0.94
CA ILE A 32 11.84 2.18 1.00
C ILE A 32 12.54 2.03 2.33
N VAL A 33 12.27 0.92 3.03
CA VAL A 33 12.91 0.60 4.30
C VAL A 33 13.79 -0.63 4.13
N GLN A 34 15.07 -0.47 4.41
CA GLN A 34 16.04 -1.55 4.49
C GLN A 34 15.90 -2.25 5.84
N LEU A 35 15.82 -3.58 5.81
CA LEU A 35 15.77 -4.41 7.00
C LEU A 35 17.19 -4.69 7.55
N ASP A 36 17.28 -4.99 8.84
CA ASP A 36 18.51 -5.41 9.54
C ASP A 36 19.02 -6.77 9.07
N ARG A 37 18.16 -7.58 8.45
CA ARG A 37 18.50 -8.87 7.86
C ARG A 37 17.59 -9.22 6.70
N ALA A 38 18.06 -10.14 5.85
CA ALA A 38 17.21 -10.80 4.87
C ALA A 38 16.13 -11.62 5.57
N VAL A 39 14.94 -11.67 4.98
CA VAL A 39 13.81 -12.48 5.43
C VAL A 39 13.46 -13.44 4.31
N ASP A 40 13.49 -14.74 4.60
CA ASP A 40 13.15 -15.77 3.63
C ASP A 40 11.62 -15.90 3.54
N THR A 41 11.06 -15.29 2.48
CA THR A 41 9.62 -15.21 2.23
C THR A 41 9.36 -14.98 0.76
N GLY A 42 8.12 -15.28 0.32
CA GLY A 42 7.64 -14.83 -0.98
C GLY A 42 7.56 -13.30 -1.06
N PHE A 43 7.99 -12.74 -2.19
CA PHE A 43 7.92 -11.31 -2.49
C PHE A 43 6.70 -10.98 -3.35
N SER A 44 6.14 -9.79 -3.13
CA SER A 44 5.10 -9.22 -3.98
C SER A 44 5.68 -8.89 -5.37
N PRO A 45 5.14 -9.43 -6.47
CA PRO A 45 5.67 -9.12 -7.79
C PRO A 45 5.35 -7.67 -8.17
N PRO A 46 6.33 -6.91 -8.68
CA PRO A 46 6.11 -5.52 -9.04
C PRO A 46 5.26 -5.39 -10.31
N GLY A 47 4.36 -4.41 -10.31
CA GLY A 47 3.58 -4.02 -11.48
C GLY A 47 4.33 -3.09 -12.44
N SER A 48 3.76 -2.95 -13.63
CA SER A 48 4.18 -2.07 -14.71
C SER A 48 3.05 -1.11 -15.10
N GLY A 49 3.35 -0.07 -15.88
CA GLY A 49 2.36 0.95 -16.26
C GLY A 49 1.13 0.41 -17.01
N GLY A 50 1.24 -0.75 -17.68
CA GLY A 50 0.11 -1.40 -18.36
C GLY A 50 -0.78 -2.24 -17.44
N ASP A 51 -0.36 -2.52 -16.21
CA ASP A 51 -1.13 -3.37 -15.29
C ASP A 51 -2.32 -2.63 -14.64
N VAL A 52 -2.30 -1.29 -14.63
CA VAL A 52 -3.33 -0.42 -14.04
C VAL A 52 -3.78 0.68 -15.01
N TYR A 53 -5.08 0.86 -15.17
CA TYR A 53 -5.69 1.83 -16.09
C TYR A 53 -7.12 2.17 -15.62
N ASN A 54 -7.69 3.26 -16.15
CA ASN A 54 -9.04 3.69 -15.80
C ASN A 54 -10.09 2.58 -16.07
N GLY A 55 -11.00 2.37 -15.14
CA GLY A 55 -12.03 1.32 -15.18
C GLY A 55 -11.57 -0.06 -14.70
N ARG A 56 -10.27 -0.26 -14.43
CA ARG A 56 -9.72 -1.53 -13.94
C ARG A 56 -10.11 -1.78 -12.48
N TYR A 57 -10.38 -3.04 -12.15
CA TYR A 57 -10.47 -3.46 -10.75
C TYR A 57 -9.10 -3.71 -10.13
N VAL A 58 -8.96 -3.22 -8.90
CA VAL A 58 -7.78 -3.40 -8.05
C VAL A 58 -8.20 -3.93 -6.68
N SER A 59 -7.28 -4.64 -6.03
CA SER A 59 -7.45 -5.11 -4.66
C SER A 59 -6.50 -4.34 -3.75
N VAL A 60 -7.02 -3.82 -2.65
CA VAL A 60 -6.22 -3.20 -1.59
C VAL A 60 -6.28 -4.07 -0.35
N PHE A 61 -5.16 -4.14 0.37
CA PHE A 61 -5.04 -4.98 1.57
C PHE A 61 -4.56 -4.14 2.74
N GLY A 62 -5.10 -4.43 3.92
CA GLY A 62 -4.77 -3.63 5.09
C GLY A 62 -5.42 -4.12 6.38
N ARG A 63 -5.16 -3.40 7.46
CA ARG A 63 -5.63 -3.70 8.83
C ARG A 63 -6.29 -2.46 9.45
N GLY A 64 -6.89 -1.64 8.59
CA GLY A 64 -7.49 -0.38 8.96
C GLY A 64 -8.61 -0.52 9.99
N ALA A 65 -9.05 0.64 10.44
CA ALA A 65 -10.17 0.80 11.35
C ALA A 65 -11.44 0.16 10.77
N THR A 66 -12.14 -0.62 11.58
CA THR A 66 -13.46 -1.19 11.25
C THR A 66 -14.62 -0.36 11.80
N CYS A 67 -14.33 0.81 12.37
CA CYS A 67 -15.28 1.71 13.01
C CYS A 67 -15.19 3.13 12.43
N THR A 68 -16.25 3.91 12.58
CA THR A 68 -16.35 5.31 12.10
C THR A 68 -16.66 6.31 13.22
N ASP A 69 -16.93 5.83 14.43
CA ASP A 69 -17.48 6.57 15.57
C ASP A 69 -16.46 6.81 16.70
N GLN A 70 -15.22 6.35 16.54
CA GLN A 70 -14.16 6.46 17.53
C GLN A 70 -12.78 6.54 16.87
N ALA A 71 -11.74 6.77 17.67
CA ALA A 71 -10.37 6.83 17.17
C ALA A 71 -9.93 5.50 16.54
N GLU A 72 -9.30 5.57 15.36
CA GLU A 72 -8.87 4.40 14.58
C GLU A 72 -8.05 3.38 15.39
N ILE A 73 -7.24 3.87 16.33
CA ILE A 73 -6.36 3.05 17.17
C ILE A 73 -7.15 1.97 17.92
N ASN A 74 -8.40 2.25 18.28
CA ASN A 74 -9.26 1.42 19.12
C ASN A 74 -9.96 0.29 18.36
N CYS A 75 -10.03 0.36 17.02
CA CYS A 75 -10.83 -0.57 16.22
C CYS A 75 -10.10 -1.09 14.97
N ARG A 76 -8.77 -1.09 14.99
CA ARG A 76 -7.98 -1.72 13.90
C ARG A 76 -8.16 -3.23 13.91
N SER A 77 -8.36 -3.80 12.73
CA SER A 77 -8.53 -5.23 12.59
C SER A 77 -7.28 -6.02 13.04
N ARG A 78 -7.51 -7.12 13.77
CA ARG A 78 -6.45 -8.09 14.12
C ARG A 78 -5.94 -8.86 12.90
N TYR A 79 -6.78 -9.06 11.89
CA TYR A 79 -6.47 -9.81 10.66
C TYR A 79 -6.54 -8.90 9.42
N PRO A 80 -5.74 -9.12 8.37
CA PRO A 80 -5.82 -8.29 7.18
C PRO A 80 -7.15 -8.53 6.48
N GLY A 81 -7.84 -7.44 6.16
CA GLY A 81 -8.95 -7.44 5.21
C GLY A 81 -8.45 -7.11 3.81
N TYR A 82 -9.35 -7.23 2.84
CA TYR A 82 -9.16 -6.65 1.52
C TYR A 82 -10.42 -5.93 1.07
N ALA A 83 -10.24 -4.97 0.17
CA ALA A 83 -11.33 -4.33 -0.56
C ALA A 83 -11.04 -4.38 -2.06
N ARG A 84 -12.09 -4.52 -2.86
CA ARG A 84 -12.02 -4.39 -4.31
C ARG A 84 -12.51 -3.00 -4.69
N MET A 85 -11.70 -2.29 -5.46
CA MET A 85 -11.98 -0.91 -5.87
C MET A 85 -11.88 -0.77 -7.38
N ARG A 86 -12.52 0.26 -7.94
CA ARG A 86 -12.49 0.54 -9.37
C ARG A 86 -11.65 1.79 -9.63
N VAL A 87 -10.61 1.64 -10.45
CA VAL A 87 -9.72 2.75 -10.82
C VAL A 87 -10.49 3.79 -11.61
N THR A 88 -10.35 5.05 -11.24
CA THR A 88 -10.92 6.23 -11.93
C THR A 88 -9.84 7.06 -12.61
N GLY A 89 -8.58 6.95 -12.18
CA GLY A 89 -7.45 7.69 -12.73
C GLY A 89 -6.10 7.06 -12.39
N THR A 90 -5.08 7.31 -13.21
CA THR A 90 -3.70 6.80 -12.99
C THR A 90 -2.64 7.90 -12.91
N ASN A 91 -3.08 9.16 -13.01
CA ASN A 91 -2.27 10.37 -12.94
C ASN A 91 -2.83 11.35 -11.89
N GLY A 92 -3.48 10.83 -10.84
CA GLY A 92 -3.89 11.62 -9.69
C GLY A 92 -2.68 12.09 -8.87
N ARG A 93 -2.94 12.65 -7.69
CA ARG A 93 -1.89 13.15 -6.79
C ARG A 93 -1.86 12.40 -5.47
N ASP A 94 -0.67 11.93 -5.10
CA ASP A 94 -0.40 11.44 -3.75
C ASP A 94 -0.26 12.60 -2.75
N HIS A 95 -0.08 12.31 -1.47
CA HIS A 95 0.04 13.32 -0.41
C HIS A 95 1.16 14.35 -0.63
N ARG A 96 2.19 14.01 -1.43
CA ARG A 96 3.33 14.88 -1.77
C ARG A 96 3.25 15.44 -3.19
N GLY A 97 2.16 15.20 -3.91
CA GLY A 97 1.96 15.68 -5.28
C GLY A 97 2.55 14.75 -6.37
N GLY A 98 3.07 13.58 -6.00
CA GLY A 98 3.50 12.56 -6.94
C GLY A 98 2.33 11.89 -7.67
N ALA A 99 2.60 11.16 -8.75
CA ALA A 99 1.58 10.42 -9.49
C ALA A 99 0.90 9.35 -8.62
N ALA A 100 -0.43 9.33 -8.62
CA ALA A 100 -1.25 8.36 -7.90
C ALA A 100 -2.26 7.62 -8.81
N VAL A 101 -2.58 6.39 -8.41
CA VAL A 101 -3.75 5.64 -8.85
C VAL A 101 -4.93 6.05 -7.96
N GLU A 102 -5.94 6.61 -8.57
CA GLU A 102 -7.19 6.98 -7.93
C GLU A 102 -8.21 5.87 -8.15
N ALA A 103 -8.93 5.50 -7.11
CA ALA A 103 -9.96 4.49 -7.21
C ALA A 103 -11.15 4.83 -6.32
N THR A 104 -12.33 4.40 -6.76
CA THR A 104 -13.56 4.51 -5.98
C THR A 104 -14.00 3.15 -5.45
N HIS A 105 -14.77 3.18 -4.36
CA HIS A 105 -15.29 1.96 -3.72
C HIS A 105 -16.06 1.09 -4.72
N HIS A 106 -16.02 -0.23 -4.51
CA HIS A 106 -16.87 -1.18 -5.22
C HIS A 106 -17.33 -2.29 -4.28
N ASP A 107 -16.39 -2.97 -3.63
CA ASP A 107 -16.63 -3.95 -2.58
C ASP A 107 -15.63 -3.68 -1.44
N GLY A 108 -16.00 -2.75 -0.57
CA GLY A 108 -15.15 -2.17 0.47
C GLY A 108 -14.36 -0.93 0.04
N VAL A 109 -13.70 -0.30 1.02
CA VAL A 109 -12.82 0.87 0.86
C VAL A 109 -11.70 0.80 1.90
N ALA A 110 -10.54 1.39 1.57
CA ALA A 110 -9.45 1.52 2.54
C ALA A 110 -9.82 2.52 3.66
N ALA A 111 -9.48 2.16 4.89
CA ALA A 111 -9.79 2.93 6.08
C ALA A 111 -8.54 3.55 6.71
N GLY A 112 -8.73 4.33 7.77
CA GLY A 112 -7.63 4.83 8.58
C GLY A 112 -6.80 3.69 9.16
N GLY A 113 -5.47 3.79 9.10
CA GLY A 113 -4.54 2.71 9.48
C GLY A 113 -4.07 1.81 8.33
N ASP A 114 -4.58 1.98 7.11
CA ASP A 114 -4.09 1.29 5.91
C ASP A 114 -2.93 2.02 5.20
N SER A 115 -2.44 3.15 5.76
CA SER A 115 -1.35 3.95 5.17
C SER A 115 -0.10 3.12 4.86
N GLY A 116 0.43 3.28 3.65
CA GLY A 116 1.53 2.47 3.12
C GLY A 116 1.13 1.05 2.66
N GLY A 117 -0.12 0.64 2.87
CA GLY A 117 -0.66 -0.65 2.44
C GLY A 117 -0.66 -0.83 0.92
N PRO A 118 -0.53 -2.07 0.41
CA PRO A 118 -0.37 -2.31 -1.01
C PRO A 118 -1.70 -2.31 -1.78
N MET A 119 -1.66 -1.76 -3.00
CA MET A 119 -2.67 -1.95 -4.04
C MET A 119 -2.14 -2.92 -5.10
N PHE A 120 -2.98 -3.88 -5.48
CA PHE A 120 -2.69 -4.90 -6.48
C PHE A 120 -3.61 -4.84 -7.69
N ALA A 121 -3.05 -5.07 -8.87
CA ALA A 121 -3.77 -5.34 -10.11
C ALA A 121 -3.24 -6.64 -10.72
N ARG A 122 -4.13 -7.63 -10.95
CA ARG A 122 -3.75 -8.96 -11.48
C ARG A 122 -2.57 -9.60 -10.72
N GLY A 123 -2.60 -9.53 -9.39
CA GLY A 123 -1.58 -10.13 -8.52
C GLY A 123 -0.26 -9.35 -8.46
N LYS A 124 -0.11 -8.23 -9.17
CA LYS A 124 1.09 -7.38 -9.11
C LYS A 124 0.83 -6.10 -8.33
N GLN A 125 1.80 -5.64 -7.55
CA GLN A 125 1.67 -4.41 -6.79
C GLN A 125 1.82 -3.19 -7.71
N VAL A 126 0.81 -2.33 -7.71
CA VAL A 126 0.72 -1.14 -8.55
C VAL A 126 0.64 0.16 -7.76
N GLY A 127 0.37 0.09 -6.46
CA GLY A 127 0.39 1.28 -5.61
C GLY A 127 0.66 1.02 -4.13
N ALA A 128 0.87 2.12 -3.41
CA ALA A 128 0.97 2.18 -1.95
C ALA A 128 0.02 3.24 -1.41
N ALA A 129 -0.75 2.93 -0.35
CA ALA A 129 -1.80 3.79 0.17
C ALA A 129 -1.23 5.14 0.63
N SER A 130 -1.75 6.24 0.09
CA SER A 130 -1.32 7.60 0.43
C SER A 130 -2.45 8.38 1.10
N THR A 131 -3.56 8.62 0.40
CA THR A 131 -4.71 9.37 0.93
C THR A 131 -6.04 8.64 0.70
N SER A 132 -7.05 8.95 1.52
CA SER A 132 -8.38 8.36 1.47
C SER A 132 -9.39 9.28 2.15
N ASP A 133 -10.62 9.35 1.64
CA ASP A 133 -11.76 9.95 2.33
C ASP A 133 -12.43 8.98 3.32
N ARG A 134 -11.94 7.72 3.35
CA ARG A 134 -12.40 6.58 4.17
C ARG A 134 -13.83 6.16 3.91
N LYS A 135 -14.39 6.55 2.77
CA LYS A 135 -15.79 6.30 2.42
C LYS A 135 -15.92 5.81 0.99
N SER A 136 -15.40 6.57 0.03
CA SER A 136 -15.70 6.38 -1.38
C SER A 136 -14.48 6.49 -2.29
N TYR A 137 -13.40 7.12 -1.84
CA TYR A 137 -12.25 7.50 -2.66
C TYR A 137 -10.93 7.18 -1.97
N VAL A 138 -9.96 6.72 -2.77
CA VAL A 138 -8.56 6.58 -2.36
C VAL A 138 -7.61 7.09 -3.44
N ALA A 139 -6.44 7.56 -3.01
CA ALA A 139 -5.28 7.76 -3.87
C ALA A 139 -4.10 6.93 -3.34
N TYR A 140 -3.57 6.06 -4.19
CA TYR A 140 -2.40 5.26 -3.91
C TYR A 140 -1.25 5.75 -4.78
N THR A 141 -0.09 6.05 -4.19
CA THR A 141 1.12 6.40 -4.95
C THR A 141 1.36 5.35 -6.03
N ASN A 142 1.40 5.77 -7.30
CA ASN A 142 1.52 4.86 -8.44
C ASN A 142 2.96 4.36 -8.57
N ILE A 143 3.29 3.27 -7.87
CA ILE A 143 4.67 2.75 -7.81
C ILE A 143 5.21 2.29 -9.17
N THR A 144 4.33 2.07 -10.16
CA THR A 144 4.74 1.74 -11.53
C THR A 144 5.46 2.90 -12.22
N ARG A 145 5.25 4.15 -11.76
CA ARG A 145 5.96 5.34 -12.24
C ARG A 145 7.33 5.54 -11.60
N TYR A 146 7.59 4.89 -10.48
CA TYR A 146 8.82 5.06 -9.69
C TYR A 146 9.73 3.83 -9.73
N ARG A 147 9.53 2.92 -10.70
CA ARG A 147 10.29 1.66 -10.81
C ARG A 147 11.80 1.88 -10.91
N SER A 148 12.26 2.89 -11.65
CA SER A 148 13.69 3.21 -11.75
C SER A 148 14.29 3.64 -10.41
N TRP A 149 13.57 4.46 -9.64
CA TRP A 149 13.97 4.87 -8.29
C TRP A 149 13.99 3.68 -7.33
N ILE A 150 12.95 2.84 -7.35
CA ILE A 150 12.88 1.63 -6.53
C ILE A 150 14.05 0.70 -6.84
N ARG A 151 14.32 0.43 -8.13
CA ARG A 151 15.42 -0.43 -8.55
C ARG A 151 16.78 0.12 -8.13
N GLY A 152 16.97 1.44 -8.21
CA GLY A 152 18.22 2.09 -7.78
C GLY A 152 18.54 1.94 -6.28
N ILE A 153 17.53 1.65 -5.46
CA ILE A 153 17.69 1.48 -4.01
C ILE A 153 17.64 -0.01 -3.59
N ALA A 154 16.67 -0.75 -4.12
CA ALA A 154 16.32 -2.10 -3.67
C ALA A 154 16.66 -3.21 -4.68
N GLY A 155 17.11 -2.86 -5.90
CA GLY A 155 17.49 -3.82 -6.93
C GLY A 155 16.33 -4.50 -7.67
N VAL A 156 15.07 -4.16 -7.37
CA VAL A 156 13.85 -4.77 -7.97
C VAL A 156 13.13 -3.85 -8.93
#